data_AF-U5BVC9-F1
#
_entry.id   AF-U5BVC9-F1
#
_cell.length_a   1.000
_cell.length_b   1.000
_cell.length_c   1.000
_cell.angle_alpha   90.00
_cell.angle_beta   90.00
_cell.angle_gamma   90.00
#
_symmetry.space_group_name_H-M   'P 1'
#
loop_
_entity.id
_entity.type
_entity.pdbx_description
1 polymer ?
#
loop_
_entity_poly.entity_id
_entity_poly.type
_entity_poly.pdbx_seq_one_letter_code
_entity_poly.pdbx_strand_id
1 'polypeptide(L)'
;MYFKFSLRKHPQSEKLSAYYRLVESYRNAGNRVCQRTILNVGFMEDVTCFASGTACPVKTGLALHVRDAEKSAQAFHPLKRSFK
;
A
#
# COMPACT_ATOMS: atom_id res chain seq x y z
N MET A 1 9.06 6.70 -10.62
CA MET A 1 7.99 6.07 -9.82
C MET A 1 7.21 5.13 -10.73
N TYR A 2 6.79 3.96 -10.25
CA TYR A 2 6.04 2.96 -11.04
C TYR A 2 5.17 2.07 -10.14
N PHE A 3 4.14 1.44 -10.73
CA PHE A 3 3.35 0.41 -10.05
C PHE A 3 4.08 -0.93 -10.10
N LYS A 4 4.19 -1.59 -8.94
CA LYS A 4 4.74 -2.94 -8.81
C LYS A 4 3.66 -3.87 -8.25
N PHE A 5 3.36 -4.95 -8.97
CA PHE A 5 2.47 -5.99 -8.47
C PHE A 5 3.27 -7.17 -7.92
N SER A 6 2.65 -7.90 -7.00
CA SER A 6 3.08 -9.23 -6.55
C SER A 6 1.85 -10.08 -6.33
N LEU A 7 1.88 -11.35 -6.72
CA LEU A 7 0.81 -12.28 -6.38
C LEU A 7 0.90 -12.62 -4.88
N ARG A 8 -0.22 -12.50 -4.18
CA ARG A 8 -0.35 -12.82 -2.75
C ARG A 8 -1.67 -13.54 -2.50
N LYS A 9 -1.71 -14.39 -1.47
CA LYS A 9 -2.97 -14.99 -1.02
C LYS A 9 -3.85 -13.89 -0.41
N HIS A 10 -5.03 -13.66 -0.99
CA HIS A 10 -6.00 -12.71 -0.49
C HIS A 10 -6.58 -13.21 0.84
N PRO A 11 -6.61 -12.41 1.91
CA PRO A 11 -7.03 -12.90 3.22
C PRO A 11 -8.52 -13.29 3.29
N GLN A 12 -9.37 -12.67 2.46
CA GLN A 12 -10.82 -12.94 2.47
C GLN A 12 -11.24 -14.06 1.52
N SER A 13 -10.63 -14.16 0.33
CA SER A 13 -11.04 -15.13 -0.70
C SER A 13 -10.15 -16.35 -0.72
N GLU A 14 -9.02 -16.31 0.00
CA GLU A 14 -7.97 -17.33 0.03
C GLU A 14 -7.34 -17.66 -1.34
N LYS A 15 -7.66 -16.89 -2.38
CA LYS A 15 -7.13 -17.07 -3.73
C LYS A 15 -5.85 -16.27 -3.91
N LEU A 16 -5.02 -16.68 -4.88
CA LEU A 16 -3.89 -15.87 -5.32
C LEU A 16 -4.40 -14.69 -6.12
N SER A 17 -4.06 -13.48 -5.67
CA SER A 17 -4.52 -12.23 -6.25
C SER A 17 -3.39 -11.22 -6.35
N ALA A 18 -3.51 -10.28 -7.30
CA ALA A 18 -2.53 -9.23 -7.49
C ALA A 18 -2.62 -8.19 -6.36
N TYR A 19 -1.49 -7.98 -5.66
CA TYR A 19 -1.31 -6.96 -4.65
C TYR A 19 -0.40 -5.85 -5.19
N TYR A 20 -0.93 -4.62 -5.26
CA TYR A 20 -0.28 -3.50 -5.91
C TYR A 20 0.40 -2.56 -4.90
N ARG A 21 1.53 -1.98 -5.32
CA ARG A 21 2.30 -0.98 -4.58
C ARG A 21 2.79 0.10 -5.52
N LEU A 22 2.82 1.34 -5.04
CA LEU A 22 3.51 2.44 -5.70
C LEU A 22 4.95 2.51 -5.21
N VAL A 23 5.90 2.36 -6.13
CA VAL A 23 7.33 2.29 -5.82
C VAL A 23 8.06 3.45 -6.47
N GLU A 24 8.89 4.12 -5.68
CA GLU A 24 9.87 5.09 -6.14
C GLU A 24 11.23 4.44 -6.28
N SER A 25 11.93 4.76 -7.37
CA SER A 25 13.34 4.44 -7.54
C SER A 25 14.13 5.72 -7.27
N TYR A 26 15.16 5.65 -6.44
CA TYR A 26 16.01 6.78 -6.06
C TYR A 26 17.48 6.36 -5.98
N ARG A 27 18.40 7.33 -5.98
CA ARG A 27 19.83 7.08 -5.72
C ARG A 27 20.16 7.44 -4.27
N ASN A 28 20.85 6.56 -3.57
CA ASN A 28 21.33 6.86 -2.22
C ASN A 28 22.64 7.67 -2.25
N ALA A 29 23.16 8.04 -1.07
CA ALA A 29 24.41 8.81 -0.96
C ALA A 29 25.62 8.12 -1.62
N GLY A 30 25.60 6.78 -1.72
CA GLY A 30 26.61 6.00 -2.42
C GLY A 30 26.34 5.82 -3.92
N ASN A 31 25.43 6.62 -4.49
CA ASN A 31 25.03 6.59 -5.90
C ASN A 31 24.44 5.24 -6.36
N ARG A 32 23.95 4.41 -5.44
CA ARG A 32 23.30 3.12 -5.76
C ARG A 32 21.81 3.33 -5.99
N VAL A 33 21.24 2.63 -6.96
CA VAL A 33 19.81 2.61 -7.21
C VAL A 33 19.11 1.81 -6.11
N CYS A 34 18.15 2.44 -5.43
CA CYS A 34 17.35 1.86 -4.37
C CYS A 34 15.87 2.02 -4.69
N GLN A 35 15.03 1.16 -4.10
CA GLN A 35 13.57 1.20 -4.26
C GLN A 35 12.91 1.47 -2.92
N ARG A 36 11.97 2.43 -2.88
CA ARG A 36 11.14 2.74 -1.70
C ARG A 36 9.67 2.55 -2.06
N THR A 37 8.93 1.82 -1.23
CA THR A 37 7.46 1.79 -1.36
C THR A 37 6.91 3.09 -0.80
N ILE A 38 6.23 3.88 -1.62
CA ILE A 38 5.53 5.10 -1.20
C ILE A 38 4.16 4.75 -0.63
N LEU A 39 3.44 3.86 -1.32
CA LEU A 39 2.06 3.49 -0.98
C LEU A 39 1.82 2.00 -1.18
N ASN A 40 1.21 1.36 -0.19
CA ASN A 40 0.59 0.05 -0.34
C ASN A 40 -0.86 0.26 -0.83
N VAL A 41 -1.11 -0.04 -2.10
CA VAL A 41 -2.44 0.16 -2.72
C VAL A 41 -3.39 -0.97 -2.31
N GLY A 42 -2.86 -2.20 -2.19
CA GLY A 42 -3.64 -3.36 -1.77
C GLY A 42 -4.12 -4.22 -2.94
N PHE A 43 -5.15 -5.01 -2.68
CA PHE A 43 -5.85 -5.81 -3.69
C PHE A 43 -6.88 -4.93 -4.40
N MET A 44 -7.05 -5.13 -5.70
CA MET A 44 -7.90 -4.28 -6.57
C MET A 44 -8.93 -5.11 -7.34
N GLU A 45 -9.48 -6.16 -6.73
CA GLU A 45 -10.46 -7.04 -7.39
C GLU A 45 -11.77 -6.30 -7.76
N ASP A 46 -12.15 -5.31 -6.94
CA ASP A 46 -13.42 -4.56 -7.06
C ASP A 46 -13.45 -3.52 -8.20
N VAL A 47 -12.31 -3.17 -8.80
CA VAL A 47 -12.27 -2.17 -9.90
C VAL A 47 -12.53 -2.78 -11.27
N THR A 48 -12.57 -4.11 -11.40
CA THR A 48 -12.78 -4.78 -12.70
C THR A 48 -14.21 -4.67 -13.23
N CYS A 49 -15.20 -4.34 -12.39
CA CYS A 49 -16.59 -4.31 -12.84
C CYS A 49 -17.02 -3.03 -13.57
N PHE A 50 -16.20 -1.98 -13.64
CA PHE A 50 -16.52 -0.83 -14.48
C PHE A 50 -16.36 -1.11 -15.98
N ALA A 51 -15.62 -2.16 -16.38
CA ALA A 51 -15.43 -2.52 -17.77
C ALA A 51 -16.61 -3.34 -18.37
N SER A 52 -17.48 -3.92 -17.54
CA SER A 52 -18.57 -4.80 -17.98
C SER A 52 -19.96 -4.17 -17.95
N GLY A 53 -20.10 -2.89 -17.62
CA GLY A 53 -21.40 -2.18 -17.64
C GLY A 53 -22.42 -2.68 -16.58
N THR A 54 -22.02 -3.60 -15.69
CA THR A 54 -22.85 -4.06 -14.58
C THR A 54 -22.44 -3.31 -13.32
N ALA A 55 -23.37 -2.51 -12.79
CA ALA A 55 -23.19 -1.76 -11.55
C ALA A 55 -22.75 -2.69 -10.41
N CYS A 56 -21.50 -2.63 -10.01
CA CYS A 56 -21.07 -3.13 -8.72
C CYS A 56 -21.68 -2.25 -7.62
N PRO A 57 -22.27 -2.82 -6.56
CA PRO A 57 -22.52 -2.04 -5.36
C PRO A 57 -21.15 -1.65 -4.80
N VAL A 58 -20.76 -0.40 -5.00
CA VAL A 58 -19.66 0.24 -4.28
C VAL A 58 -20.07 0.23 -2.80
N LYS A 59 -19.75 -0.86 -2.09
CA LYS A 59 -19.64 -0.79 -0.64
C LYS A 59 -18.38 0.03 -0.39
N THR A 60 -18.59 1.32 -0.19
CA THR A 60 -17.61 2.31 0.25
C THR A 60 -16.85 1.78 1.48
N GLY A 61 -15.79 1.02 1.23
CA GLY A 61 -14.85 0.50 2.22
C GLY A 61 -13.62 1.39 2.40
N LEU A 62 -13.58 2.56 1.73
CA LEU A 62 -12.49 3.55 1.85
C LEU A 62 -12.47 4.29 3.21
N ALA A 63 -13.07 3.70 4.26
CA ALA A 63 -13.11 4.25 5.62
C ALA A 63 -12.37 3.38 6.66
N LEU A 64 -11.86 2.21 6.31
CA LEU A 64 -11.37 1.23 7.30
C LEU A 64 -9.85 1.06 7.39
N HIS A 65 -9.02 1.78 6.62
CA HIS A 65 -7.56 1.69 6.75
C HIS A 65 -6.85 2.97 7.18
N VAL A 66 -7.58 4.07 7.41
CA VAL A 66 -6.98 5.29 7.99
C VAL A 66 -6.83 5.17 9.52
N ARG A 67 -7.69 4.38 10.19
CA ARG A 67 -7.67 4.26 11.67
C ARG A 67 -6.53 3.39 12.22
N ASP A 68 -5.99 2.47 11.41
CA ASP A 68 -4.87 1.62 11.84
C ASP A 68 -3.51 2.29 11.61
N ALA A 69 -3.44 3.29 10.73
CA ALA A 69 -2.23 4.09 10.54
C ALA A 69 -1.96 5.00 11.75
N GLU A 70 -3.01 5.57 12.37
CA GLU A 70 -2.88 6.43 13.54
C GLU A 70 -2.41 5.67 14.79
N LYS A 71 -2.82 4.41 14.97
CA LYS A 71 -2.33 3.57 16.09
C LYS A 71 -0.85 3.20 15.95
N SER A 72 -0.34 3.07 14.72
CA SER A 72 1.09 2.78 14.51
C SER A 72 2.01 4.00 14.65
N ALA A 73 1.46 5.22 14.53
CA ALA A 73 2.20 6.46 14.75
C ALA A 73 2.42 6.79 16.24
N GLN A 74 1.55 6.31 17.13
CA GLN A 74 1.69 6.52 18.59
C GLN A 74 2.71 5.60 19.27
N ALA A 75 3.27 4.59 18.57
CA ALA A 75 4.29 3.70 19.12
C ALA A 75 5.73 4.19 18.91
N PHE A 76 5.96 5.29 18.17
CA PHE A 76 7.28 5.91 18.05
C PHE A 76 7.43 7.03 19.07
N HIS A 77 7.85 6.67 20.28
CA HIS A 77 8.49 7.63 21.19
C HIS A 77 9.68 8.30 20.48
N PRO A 78 9.83 9.63 20.55
CA PRO A 78 10.98 10.30 19.99
C PRO A 78 12.21 9.95 20.84
N LEU A 79 13.15 9.18 20.28
CA LEU A 79 14.51 9.13 20.79
C LEU A 79 15.09 10.55 20.67
N LYS A 80 15.11 11.26 21.81
CA LYS A 80 15.80 12.54 21.97
C LYS A 80 17.27 12.34 21.60
N ARG A 81 17.67 12.76 20.39
CA ARG A 81 19.07 13.00 20.06
C ARG A 81 19.54 14.22 20.85
N SER A 82 20.16 13.98 22.00
CA SER A 82 20.95 14.99 22.70
C SER A 82 22.31 15.07 22.03
N PHE A 83 22.57 16.17 21.32
CA PHE A 83 23.92 16.56 20.95
C PHE A 83 24.62 17.08 22.20
N LYS A 84 25.74 16.44 22.56
CA LYS A 84 26.87 17.02 23.27
C LYS A 84 28.14 16.39 22.73
#